data_AF-A0A2Z5ZVN3-F1
#
_entry.id   AF-A0A2Z5ZVN3-F1
#
_cell.length_a   1.000
_cell.length_b   1.000
_cell.length_c   1.000
_cell.angle_alpha   90.00
_cell.angle_beta   90.00
_cell.angle_gamma   90.00
#
_symmetry.space_group_name_H-M   'P 1'
#
loop_
_entity.id
_entity.type
_entity.pdbx_description
1 polymer ?
#
loop_
_entity_poly.entity_id
_entity_poly.type
_entity_poly.pdbx_seq_one_letter_code
_entity_poly.pdbx_strand_id
1 'polypeptide(L)'
;VETKPYGSYPQHWDVKVLQLLDEAHQAAGVQPQWDHSQASEQTPYGVYNGLTLTEASGPNEQVLGYLPAESEWRSPNFYEDTSTGYKGGAYGLSPDGASLPEHQAWFFYLRRICNHCTYPACLAACPRKAIYKREEDGIV
;
A
#
# COMPACT_ATOMS: atom_id res chain seq x y z
N VAL A 1 0.58 -6.19 13.29
CA VAL A 1 1.05 -7.21 12.33
C VAL A 1 -0.16 -7.66 11.54
N GLU A 2 -0.02 -7.96 10.26
CA GLU A 2 -1.12 -8.43 9.40
C GLU A 2 -0.67 -9.63 8.58
N THR A 3 -1.58 -10.53 8.25
CA THR A 3 -1.33 -11.69 7.39
C THR A 3 -1.70 -11.37 5.95
N LYS A 4 -0.74 -11.40 5.03
CA LYS A 4 -0.95 -11.22 3.58
C LYS A 4 -1.22 -12.55 2.89
N PRO A 5 -2.04 -12.57 1.80
CA PRO A 5 -2.52 -11.41 1.03
C PRO A 5 -3.74 -10.69 1.59
N TYR A 6 -4.41 -11.25 2.59
CA TYR A 6 -5.65 -10.69 3.13
C TYR A 6 -5.40 -9.68 4.26
N GLY A 7 -6.44 -9.37 5.02
CA GLY A 7 -6.31 -8.57 6.25
C GLY A 7 -6.08 -7.07 6.04
N SER A 8 -5.09 -6.57 6.77
CA SER A 8 -4.81 -5.17 7.06
C SER A 8 -5.63 -4.51 8.16
N TYR A 9 -5.00 -3.48 8.74
CA TYR A 9 -5.61 -2.67 9.79
C TYR A 9 -5.29 -1.20 9.55
N PRO A 10 -6.29 -0.34 9.27
CA PRO A 10 -7.70 -0.69 9.03
C PRO A 10 -7.90 -1.63 7.82
N GLN A 11 -9.03 -2.34 7.78
CA GLN A 11 -9.27 -3.42 6.81
C GLN A 11 -9.05 -2.98 5.36
N HIS A 12 -8.09 -3.63 4.68
CA HIS A 12 -7.71 -3.40 3.27
C HIS A 12 -7.27 -1.97 2.91
N TRP A 13 -6.69 -1.22 3.86
CA TRP A 13 -6.31 0.18 3.60
C TRP A 13 -5.34 0.38 2.44
N ASP A 14 -4.42 -0.55 2.25
CA ASP A 14 -3.40 -0.50 1.22
C ASP A 14 -4.02 -0.66 -0.17
N VAL A 15 -4.86 -1.68 -0.35
CA VAL A 15 -5.58 -1.92 -1.61
C VAL A 15 -6.53 -0.77 -1.94
N LYS A 16 -7.26 -0.24 -0.95
CA LYS A 16 -8.20 0.87 -1.16
C LYS A 16 -7.49 2.16 -1.59
N VAL A 17 -6.38 2.52 -0.93
CA VAL A 17 -5.60 3.70 -1.33
C VAL A 17 -4.96 3.50 -2.71
N LEU A 18 -4.45 2.30 -3.01
CA LEU A 18 -3.91 1.99 -4.34
C LEU A 18 -4.98 2.05 -5.43
N GLN A 19 -6.19 1.59 -5.16
CA GLN A 19 -7.30 1.69 -6.09
C GLN A 19 -7.65 3.16 -6.39
N LEU A 20 -7.73 4.01 -5.35
CA LEU A 20 -7.96 5.45 -5.56
C LEU A 20 -6.84 6.08 -6.41
N LEU A 21 -5.60 5.68 -6.17
CA LEU A 21 -4.46 6.21 -6.93
C LEU A 21 -4.48 5.75 -8.39
N ASP A 22 -4.85 4.49 -8.64
CA ASP A 22 -5.03 3.94 -9.99
C ASP A 22 -6.15 4.66 -10.74
N GLU A 23 -7.29 4.91 -10.09
CA GLU A 23 -8.40 5.70 -10.65
C GLU A 23 -7.93 7.13 -11.01
N ALA A 24 -7.11 7.75 -10.17
CA ALA A 24 -6.53 9.07 -10.45
C ALA A 24 -5.55 9.04 -11.63
N HIS A 25 -4.70 8.00 -11.74
CA HIS A 25 -3.81 7.81 -12.88
C HIS A 25 -4.59 7.63 -14.18
N GLN A 26 -5.65 6.81 -14.17
CA GLN A 26 -6.53 6.60 -15.32
C GLN A 26 -7.21 7.90 -15.75
N ALA A 27 -7.76 8.67 -14.81
CA ALA A 27 -8.40 9.95 -15.10
C ALA A 27 -7.42 10.99 -15.68
N ALA A 28 -6.16 10.96 -15.26
CA ALA A 28 -5.11 11.83 -15.78
C ALA A 28 -4.46 11.32 -17.08
N GLY A 29 -4.80 10.11 -17.55
CA GLY A 29 -4.13 9.48 -18.69
C GLY A 29 -2.66 9.12 -18.41
N VAL A 30 -2.29 8.96 -17.15
CA VAL A 30 -0.93 8.63 -16.69
C VAL A 30 -0.79 7.12 -16.60
N GLN A 31 0.30 6.57 -17.13
CA GLN A 31 0.68 5.18 -16.93
C GLN A 31 1.80 5.13 -15.88
N PRO A 32 1.51 4.74 -14.62
CA PRO A 32 2.49 4.79 -13.55
C PRO A 32 3.59 3.75 -13.78
N GLN A 33 4.80 4.22 -14.03
CA GLN A 33 5.97 3.37 -14.20
C GLN A 33 7.24 4.08 -13.72
N TRP A 34 8.23 3.29 -13.34
CA TRP A 34 9.60 3.77 -13.17
C TRP A 34 10.27 3.85 -14.53
N ASP A 35 10.68 5.05 -14.93
CA ASP A 35 11.54 5.25 -16.09
C ASP A 35 13.01 5.07 -15.69
N HIS A 36 13.48 3.83 -15.86
CA HIS A 36 14.86 3.45 -15.59
C HIS A 36 15.86 4.07 -16.58
N SER A 37 15.43 4.61 -17.72
CA SER A 37 16.34 5.28 -18.66
C SER A 37 16.89 6.59 -18.10
N GLN A 38 16.20 7.16 -17.12
CA GLN A 38 16.60 8.37 -16.41
C GLN A 38 17.44 8.09 -15.16
N ALA A 39 17.94 6.86 -14.98
CA ALA A 39 18.75 6.52 -13.81
C ALA A 39 20.09 7.27 -13.80
N SER A 40 20.41 7.86 -12.65
CA SER A 40 21.68 8.55 -12.39
C SER A 40 22.22 8.18 -11.01
N GLU A 41 23.40 8.69 -10.65
CA GLU A 41 23.95 8.53 -9.30
C GLU A 41 22.98 9.05 -8.21
N GLN A 42 22.23 10.12 -8.51
CA GLN A 42 21.23 10.70 -7.61
C GLN A 42 19.86 10.02 -7.70
N THR A 43 19.59 9.27 -8.78
CA THR A 43 18.32 8.58 -9.03
C THR A 43 18.57 7.13 -9.48
N PRO A 44 19.12 6.27 -8.61
CA PRO A 44 19.63 4.96 -9.02
C PRO A 44 18.55 4.01 -9.56
N TYR A 45 17.27 4.28 -9.25
CA TYR A 45 16.13 3.50 -9.72
C TYR A 45 15.36 4.18 -10.87
N GLY A 46 15.85 5.31 -11.38
CA GLY A 46 15.16 6.14 -12.36
C GLY A 46 14.17 7.12 -11.73
N VAL A 47 13.25 7.63 -12.57
CA VAL A 47 12.22 8.58 -12.17
C VAL A 47 10.85 7.91 -12.21
N TYR A 48 10.05 8.09 -11.16
CA TYR A 48 8.67 7.61 -11.13
C TYR A 48 7.77 8.62 -11.85
N ASN A 49 7.07 8.17 -12.89
CA ASN A 49 6.21 9.03 -13.72
C ASN A 49 4.73 8.99 -13.32
N GLY A 50 4.39 8.24 -12.26
CA GLY A 50 3.03 8.23 -11.71
C GLY A 50 2.78 9.43 -10.80
N LEU A 51 1.50 9.76 -10.59
CA LEU A 51 1.08 10.71 -9.57
C LEU A 51 1.38 10.16 -8.17
N THR A 52 1.83 11.03 -7.27
CA THR A 52 1.85 10.82 -5.82
C THR A 52 0.48 11.08 -5.19
N LEU A 53 0.27 10.72 -3.93
CA LEU A 53 -0.98 11.00 -3.20
C LEU A 53 -1.32 12.50 -3.14
N THR A 54 -0.30 13.36 -3.10
CA THR A 54 -0.50 14.82 -3.12
C THR A 54 -0.90 15.33 -4.50
N GLU A 55 -0.30 14.79 -5.56
CA GLU A 55 -0.58 15.20 -6.94
C GLU A 55 -1.91 14.64 -7.46
N ALA A 56 -2.33 13.48 -6.94
CA ALA A 56 -3.59 12.84 -7.28
C ALA A 56 -4.80 13.41 -6.53
N SER A 57 -4.59 14.37 -5.62
CA SER A 57 -5.67 14.94 -4.80
C SER A 57 -6.60 15.87 -5.61
N GLY A 58 -7.89 15.89 -5.25
CA GLY A 58 -8.88 16.79 -5.86
C GLY A 58 -8.79 18.23 -5.30
N PRO A 59 -9.52 19.19 -5.89
CA PRO A 59 -9.43 20.61 -5.52
C PRO A 59 -9.79 20.95 -4.07
N ASN A 60 -10.50 20.05 -3.37
CA ASN A 60 -10.97 20.24 -1.99
C ASN A 60 -10.14 19.47 -0.96
N GLU A 61 -9.11 18.74 -1.38
CA GLU A 61 -8.29 17.89 -0.52
C GLU A 61 -6.81 18.17 -0.80
N GLN A 62 -5.96 18.08 0.21
CA GLN A 62 -4.50 18.27 0.03
C GLN A 62 -3.77 16.96 -0.33
N VAL A 63 -4.41 15.84 -0.03
CA VAL A 63 -3.86 14.49 -0.15
C VAL A 63 -4.99 13.54 -0.48
N LEU A 64 -4.80 12.72 -1.50
CA LEU A 64 -5.69 11.62 -1.81
C LEU A 64 -5.67 10.58 -0.68
N GLY A 65 -6.83 10.30 -0.15
CA GLY A 65 -7.00 9.29 0.89
C GLY A 65 -8.47 8.97 1.07
N TYR A 66 -8.74 7.99 1.92
CA TYR A 66 -10.09 7.67 2.33
C TYR A 66 -10.18 7.64 3.84
N LEU A 67 -11.37 7.94 4.36
CA LEU A 67 -11.69 7.77 5.77
C LEU A 67 -12.29 6.37 5.95
N PRO A 68 -11.62 5.45 6.65
CA PRO A 68 -12.14 4.11 6.83
C PRO A 68 -13.41 4.13 7.69
N ALA A 69 -14.40 3.33 7.31
CA ALA A 69 -15.64 3.19 8.08
C ALA A 69 -15.35 2.55 9.45
N GLU A 70 -16.23 2.79 10.43
CA GLU A 70 -16.13 2.19 11.77
C GLU A 70 -15.99 0.66 11.72
N SER A 71 -16.68 0.03 10.75
CA SER A 71 -16.59 -1.41 10.50
C SER A 71 -15.17 -1.92 10.20
N GLU A 72 -14.31 -1.08 9.64
CA GLU A 72 -12.93 -1.42 9.27
C GLU A 72 -11.96 -1.39 10.45
N TRP A 73 -12.38 -0.77 11.56
CA TRP A 73 -11.61 -0.64 12.79
C TRP A 73 -12.03 -1.64 13.89
N ARG A 74 -13.13 -2.36 13.69
CA ARG A 74 -13.80 -3.19 14.71
C ARG A 74 -12.89 -4.18 15.43
N SER A 75 -11.89 -4.71 14.74
CA SER A 75 -10.87 -5.58 15.34
C SER A 75 -9.57 -5.48 14.56
N PRO A 76 -8.41 -5.46 15.24
CA PRO A 76 -7.15 -5.75 14.58
C PRO A 76 -7.11 -7.21 14.10
N ASN A 77 -6.18 -7.49 13.19
CA ASN A 77 -5.79 -8.85 12.79
C ASN A 77 -6.90 -9.71 12.18
N PHE A 78 -7.87 -9.08 11.51
CA PHE A 78 -8.79 -9.82 10.64
C PHE A 78 -8.00 -10.59 9.57
N TYR A 79 -8.42 -11.83 9.30
CA TYR A 79 -7.74 -12.76 8.39
C TYR A 79 -6.34 -13.21 8.85
N GLU A 80 -6.09 -13.25 10.16
CA GLU A 80 -4.93 -13.94 10.72
C GLU A 80 -4.85 -15.38 10.17
N ASP A 81 -3.62 -15.81 9.87
CA ASP A 81 -3.27 -17.12 9.33
C ASP A 81 -4.09 -17.60 8.12
N THR A 82 -4.68 -16.64 7.39
CA THR A 82 -5.49 -16.94 6.21
C THR A 82 -4.61 -16.92 4.96
N SER A 83 -4.47 -18.09 4.32
CA SER A 83 -3.75 -18.26 3.06
C SER A 83 -4.65 -18.12 1.84
N THR A 84 -4.04 -17.94 0.66
CA THR A 84 -4.75 -18.12 -0.62
C THR A 84 -5.43 -19.49 -0.70
N GLY A 85 -6.54 -19.55 -1.43
CA GLY A 85 -7.33 -20.77 -1.57
C GLY A 85 -6.51 -21.92 -2.14
N TYR A 86 -6.51 -23.04 -1.43
CA TYR A 86 -5.83 -24.26 -1.84
C TYR A 86 -6.69 -25.07 -2.82
N LYS A 87 -6.14 -25.43 -4.00
CA LYS A 87 -6.81 -26.29 -4.99
C LYS A 87 -6.36 -27.73 -4.84
N GLY A 88 -6.93 -28.43 -3.85
CA GLY A 88 -6.66 -29.85 -3.63
C GLY A 88 -7.47 -30.77 -4.54
N GLY A 89 -6.95 -31.95 -4.82
CA GLY A 89 -7.72 -33.07 -5.39
C GLY A 89 -8.68 -33.69 -4.35
N ALA A 90 -9.27 -34.85 -4.67
CA ALA A 90 -10.29 -35.50 -3.83
C ALA A 90 -9.89 -35.76 -2.36
N TYR A 91 -8.58 -35.85 -2.08
CA TYR A 91 -8.03 -36.05 -0.73
C TYR A 91 -7.48 -34.78 -0.08
N GLY A 92 -7.71 -33.59 -0.67
CA GLY A 92 -7.12 -32.34 -0.20
C GLY A 92 -5.60 -32.29 -0.40
N LEU A 93 -5.07 -33.06 -1.35
CA LEU A 93 -3.65 -33.07 -1.74
C LEU A 93 -3.49 -32.37 -3.09
N SER A 94 -2.42 -31.59 -3.22
CA SER A 94 -2.07 -30.88 -4.45
C SER A 94 -1.66 -31.91 -5.50
N PRO A 95 -2.31 -31.94 -6.68
CA PRO A 95 -1.87 -32.81 -7.77
C PRO A 95 -0.53 -32.37 -8.37
N ASP A 96 -0.21 -31.08 -8.27
CA ASP A 96 0.93 -30.44 -8.94
C ASP A 96 2.16 -30.26 -8.01
N GLY A 97 2.01 -30.56 -6.71
CA GLY A 97 3.05 -30.31 -5.70
C GLY A 97 3.31 -28.83 -5.47
N ALA A 98 4.55 -28.47 -5.12
CA ALA A 98 5.00 -27.09 -4.98
C ALA A 98 5.86 -26.69 -6.19
N SER A 99 5.41 -25.68 -6.93
CA SER A 99 6.12 -25.15 -8.11
C SER A 99 6.32 -23.64 -8.00
N LEU A 100 7.42 -23.14 -8.56
CA LEU A 100 7.67 -21.71 -8.74
C LEU A 100 6.96 -21.20 -10.02
N PRO A 101 6.67 -19.88 -10.16
CA PRO A 101 7.13 -18.76 -9.32
C PRO A 101 6.30 -18.51 -8.04
N GLU A 102 5.11 -19.11 -7.92
CA GLU A 102 4.18 -18.86 -6.81
C GLU A 102 3.59 -20.16 -6.27
N HIS A 103 3.60 -20.34 -4.94
CA HIS A 103 2.95 -21.47 -4.28
C HIS A 103 1.42 -21.32 -4.32
N GLN A 104 0.66 -22.40 -4.51
CA GLN A 104 -0.81 -22.32 -4.57
C GLN A 104 -1.43 -21.74 -3.28
N ALA A 105 -1.00 -22.26 -2.13
CA ALA A 105 -1.37 -21.72 -0.82
C ALA A 105 -0.16 -20.99 -0.25
N TRP A 106 -0.30 -19.69 -0.07
CA TRP A 106 0.74 -18.88 0.55
C TRP A 106 0.11 -17.85 1.47
N PHE A 107 0.88 -17.49 2.50
CA PHE A 107 0.68 -16.30 3.29
C PHE A 107 2.01 -15.89 3.92
N PHE A 108 2.10 -14.65 4.39
CA PHE A 108 3.21 -14.21 5.22
C PHE A 108 2.76 -13.10 6.18
N TYR A 109 3.54 -12.91 7.24
CA TYR A 109 3.30 -11.83 8.20
C TYR A 109 4.00 -10.56 7.79
N LEU A 110 3.24 -9.46 7.72
CA LEU A 110 3.75 -8.13 7.46
C LEU A 110 3.66 -7.28 8.72
N ARG A 111 4.83 -6.91 9.25
CA ARG A 111 4.96 -6.00 10.41
C ARG A 111 5.27 -4.61 9.89
N ARG A 112 4.47 -3.61 10.31
CA ARG A 112 4.61 -2.22 9.89
C ARG A 112 4.36 -1.29 11.08
N ILE A 113 5.01 -0.13 11.01
CA ILE A 113 4.84 1.02 11.90
C ILE A 113 4.80 2.28 11.04
N CYS A 114 4.75 3.47 11.64
CA CYS A 114 4.95 4.71 10.90
C CYS A 114 6.29 4.67 10.16
N ASN A 115 6.29 5.02 8.87
CA ASN A 115 7.52 5.06 8.07
C ASN A 115 8.31 6.35 8.25
N HIS A 116 7.78 7.33 8.99
CA HIS A 116 8.33 8.69 9.13
C HIS A 116 8.88 9.22 7.81
N CYS A 117 8.02 9.23 6.78
CA CYS A 117 8.41 9.49 5.39
C CYS A 117 9.18 10.81 5.24
N THR A 118 10.05 10.90 4.23
CA THR A 118 10.70 12.16 3.83
C THR A 118 9.67 13.21 3.42
N TYR A 119 8.63 12.77 2.70
CA TYR A 119 7.50 13.60 2.29
C TYR A 119 6.21 13.02 2.89
N PRO A 120 5.90 13.32 4.17
CA PRO A 120 4.80 12.69 4.88
C PRO A 120 3.44 13.27 4.45
N ALA A 121 2.61 12.43 3.85
CA ALA A 121 1.26 12.79 3.42
C ALA A 121 0.38 13.27 4.59
N CYS A 122 0.53 12.67 5.79
CA CYS A 122 -0.21 13.11 6.98
C CYS A 122 0.09 14.57 7.37
N LEU A 123 1.35 15.01 7.24
CA LEU A 123 1.74 16.41 7.49
C LEU A 123 1.08 17.34 6.48
N ALA A 124 1.13 16.99 5.19
CA ALA A 124 0.52 17.77 4.12
C ALA A 124 -1.01 17.89 4.27
N ALA A 125 -1.66 16.81 4.73
CA ALA A 125 -3.11 16.77 4.91
C ALA A 125 -3.63 17.62 6.10
N CYS A 126 -2.80 17.94 7.10
CA CYS A 126 -3.27 18.55 8.34
C CYS A 126 -3.60 20.05 8.16
N PRO A 127 -4.89 20.48 8.18
CA PRO A 127 -5.25 21.89 7.97
C PRO A 127 -4.82 22.78 9.15
N ARG A 128 -4.55 22.17 10.31
CA ARG A 128 -4.12 22.85 11.53
C ARG A 128 -2.61 22.93 11.68
N LYS A 129 -1.84 22.28 10.80
CA LYS A 129 -0.37 22.19 10.88
C LYS A 129 0.14 21.71 12.24
N ALA A 130 -0.56 20.74 12.83
CA ALA A 130 -0.22 20.18 14.14
C ALA A 130 0.82 19.04 14.06
N ILE A 131 1.00 18.46 12.87
CA ILE A 131 2.00 17.43 12.58
C ILE A 131 3.27 18.12 12.05
N TYR A 132 4.44 17.69 12.51
CA TYR A 132 5.73 18.20 12.05
C TYR A 132 6.76 17.07 11.99
N LYS A 133 7.76 17.19 11.12
CA LYS A 133 8.92 16.29 11.08
C LYS A 133 10.06 16.95 11.82
N ARG A 134 10.61 16.28 12.83
CA ARG A 134 11.77 16.76 13.59
C ARG A 134 13.00 16.85 12.68
N GLU A 135 13.70 17.98 12.74
CA GLU A 135 14.87 18.21 11.89
C GLU A 135 16.07 17.38 12.36
N GLU A 136 16.18 17.13 13.66
CA GLU A 136 17.32 16.46 14.27
C GLU A 136 17.36 14.94 14.04
N ASP A 137 16.21 14.30 13.82
CA ASP A 137 16.12 12.84 13.67
C ASP A 137 15.07 12.33 12.68
N GLY A 138 14.31 13.22 12.04
CA GLY A 138 13.35 12.86 11.01
C GLY A 138 12.10 12.16 11.53
N ILE A 139 11.88 12.07 12.84
CA ILE A 139 10.63 11.54 13.39
C ILE A 139 9.50 12.52 13.07
N VAL A 140 8.52 12.03 12.30
CA VAL A 140 7.21 12.65 12.08
C VAL A 140 6.25 12.31 13.21
#